data_AF-A0A5N7WD24-F1
#
_entry.id   AF-A0A5N7WD24-F1
#
_cell.length_a   1.000
_cell.length_b   1.000
_cell.length_c   1.000
_cell.angle_alpha   90.00
_cell.angle_beta   90.00
_cell.angle_gamma   90.00
#
_symmetry.space_group_name_H-M   'P 1'
#
loop_
_entity.id
_entity.type
_entity.pdbx_description
1 polymer ?
#
loop_
_entity_poly.entity_id
_entity_poly.type
_entity_poly.pdbx_seq_one_letter_code
_entity_poly.pdbx_strand_id
1 'polypeptide(L)'
;MRAKAIEASGNAGITFDNVALAALREGADGEKLRLSIETLADQESGWMRSTPPHVLKTERVLQSREAEVRTFTAISAAVVATVELADDASAGNTQAHQTLHGKYMDAFRSIEETPGSTQDRRQLKSLLRDQALAMTTESEFVGTALKSAETAYLEADADAILSRYDTLDRSDDFDM
;
A
#
# COMPACT_ATOMS: atom_id res chain seq x y z
N MET A 1 -21.98 -0.16 -19.05
CA MET A 1 -22.00 -1.56 -18.57
C MET A 1 -22.55 -1.67 -17.16
N ARG A 2 -21.98 -0.97 -16.17
CA ARG A 2 -22.50 -0.93 -14.77
C ARG A 2 -23.98 -0.57 -14.66
N ALA A 3 -24.45 0.47 -15.36
CA ALA A 3 -25.86 0.88 -15.35
C ALA A 3 -26.80 -0.21 -15.88
N LYS A 4 -26.45 -0.88 -16.99
CA LYS A 4 -27.24 -1.97 -17.58
C LYS A 4 -27.29 -3.23 -16.70
N ALA A 5 -26.23 -3.52 -15.96
CA ALA A 5 -26.19 -4.66 -15.05
C ALA A 5 -27.03 -4.43 -13.78
N ILE A 6 -27.05 -3.18 -13.28
CA ILE A 6 -27.88 -2.78 -12.12
C ILE A 6 -29.36 -2.73 -12.50
N GLU A 7 -29.68 -2.30 -13.73
CA GLU A 7 -31.04 -2.27 -14.25
C GLU A 7 -31.59 -3.69 -14.50
N ALA A 8 -30.74 -4.63 -14.91
CA ALA A 8 -31.10 -6.04 -15.12
C ALA A 8 -31.25 -6.87 -13.83
N SER A 9 -30.62 -6.45 -12.71
CA SER A 9 -30.71 -7.17 -11.43
C SER A 9 -31.97 -6.84 -10.63
N GLY A 10 -32.76 -5.84 -11.05
CA GLY A 10 -34.02 -5.43 -10.42
C GLY A 10 -33.87 -4.86 -9.00
N ASN A 11 -32.64 -4.69 -8.48
CA ASN A 11 -32.42 -4.33 -7.09
C ASN A 11 -31.25 -3.36 -6.95
N ALA A 12 -31.56 -2.05 -6.97
CA ALA A 12 -30.59 -0.96 -6.96
C ALA A 12 -29.77 -0.83 -5.64
N GLY A 13 -30.09 -1.63 -4.61
CA GLY A 13 -29.45 -1.59 -3.30
C GLY A 13 -28.37 -2.66 -3.04
N ILE A 14 -28.05 -3.51 -4.02
CA ILE A 14 -26.99 -4.52 -3.83
C ILE A 14 -25.61 -3.85 -3.95
N THR A 15 -24.98 -3.59 -2.81
CA THR A 15 -23.59 -3.09 -2.74
C THR A 15 -22.59 -4.24 -2.83
N PHE A 16 -21.32 -3.91 -3.02
CA PHE A 16 -20.24 -4.89 -3.04
C PHE A 16 -20.17 -5.68 -1.72
N ASP A 17 -20.39 -5.01 -0.58
CA ASP A 17 -20.37 -5.64 0.74
C ASP A 17 -21.50 -6.66 0.89
N ASN A 18 -22.67 -6.40 0.30
CA ASN A 18 -23.78 -7.35 0.30
C ASN A 18 -23.43 -8.63 -0.48
N VAL A 19 -22.70 -8.50 -1.58
CA VAL A 19 -22.23 -9.66 -2.37
C VAL A 19 -21.10 -10.39 -1.66
N ALA A 20 -20.16 -9.67 -1.04
CA ALA A 20 -19.07 -10.26 -0.27
C ALA A 20 -19.59 -11.07 0.92
N LEU A 21 -20.56 -10.52 1.67
CA LEU A 21 -21.21 -11.22 2.77
C LEU A 21 -22.00 -12.45 2.29
N ALA A 22 -22.67 -12.36 1.14
CA ALA A 22 -23.41 -13.49 0.58
C ALA A 22 -22.49 -14.62 0.06
N ALA A 23 -21.32 -14.27 -0.49
CA ALA A 23 -20.33 -15.25 -0.96
C ALA A 23 -19.65 -15.99 0.21
N LEU A 24 -19.52 -15.35 1.37
CA LEU A 24 -18.95 -15.95 2.59
C LEU A 24 -19.95 -16.83 3.36
N ARG A 25 -21.23 -16.84 2.97
CA ARG A 25 -22.27 -17.61 3.66
C ARG A 25 -22.08 -19.12 3.42
N GLU A 26 -22.13 -19.91 4.49
CA GLU A 26 -22.12 -21.37 4.38
C GLU A 26 -23.44 -21.88 3.79
N GLY A 27 -23.34 -22.77 2.79
CA GLY A 27 -24.48 -23.35 2.08
C GLY A 27 -24.38 -23.23 0.55
N ALA A 28 -25.33 -23.87 -0.14
CA ALA A 28 -25.33 -24.02 -1.60
C ALA A 28 -25.37 -22.70 -2.37
N ASP A 29 -26.00 -21.66 -1.81
CA ASP A 29 -26.10 -20.35 -2.48
C ASP A 29 -24.78 -19.56 -2.41
N GLY A 30 -24.08 -19.59 -1.26
CA GLY A 30 -22.76 -18.97 -1.13
C GLY A 30 -21.68 -19.72 -1.92
N GLU A 31 -21.80 -21.05 -2.03
CA GLU A 31 -20.95 -21.86 -2.91
C GLU A 31 -21.16 -21.54 -4.40
N LYS A 32 -22.40 -21.41 -4.85
CA LYS A 32 -22.71 -20.98 -6.24
C LYS A 32 -22.18 -19.59 -6.54
N LEU A 33 -22.26 -18.64 -5.59
CA LEU A 33 -21.70 -17.30 -5.76
C LEU A 33 -20.18 -17.32 -5.86
N ARG A 34 -19.48 -18.08 -5.01
CA ARG A 34 -18.03 -18.26 -5.08
C ARG A 34 -17.60 -18.88 -6.42
N LEU A 35 -18.25 -19.97 -6.84
CA LEU A 35 -18.01 -20.61 -8.14
C LEU A 35 -18.26 -19.67 -9.32
N SER A 36 -19.31 -18.84 -9.23
CA SER A 36 -19.62 -17.85 -10.27
C SER A 36 -18.57 -16.73 -10.31
N ILE A 37 -18.07 -16.28 -9.15
CA ILE A 37 -16.98 -15.31 -9.04
C ILE A 37 -15.68 -15.90 -9.61
N GLU A 38 -15.33 -17.13 -9.27
CA GLU A 38 -14.15 -17.83 -9.80
C GLU A 38 -14.26 -18.02 -11.32
N THR A 39 -15.42 -18.44 -11.82
CA THR A 39 -15.64 -18.61 -13.27
C THR A 39 -15.54 -17.28 -14.02
N LEU A 40 -16.07 -16.18 -13.45
CA LEU A 40 -15.91 -14.85 -14.03
C LEU A 40 -14.45 -14.38 -13.96
N ALA A 41 -13.75 -14.63 -12.85
CA ALA A 41 -12.35 -14.30 -12.70
C ALA A 41 -11.48 -15.04 -13.74
N ASP A 42 -11.77 -16.32 -14.00
CA ASP A 42 -11.09 -17.10 -15.02
C ASP A 42 -11.36 -16.60 -16.43
N GLN A 43 -12.61 -16.24 -16.76
CA GLN A 43 -12.97 -15.64 -18.04
C GLN A 43 -12.32 -14.27 -18.27
N GLU A 44 -12.33 -13.41 -17.24
CA GLU A 44 -11.69 -12.08 -17.28
C GLU A 44 -10.15 -12.19 -17.27
N SER A 45 -9.58 -13.26 -16.69
CA SER A 45 -8.13 -13.50 -16.75
C SER A 45 -7.63 -13.69 -18.19
N GLY A 46 -8.45 -14.31 -19.04
CA GLY A 46 -8.21 -14.43 -20.48
C GLY A 46 -8.27 -13.09 -21.20
N TRP A 47 -9.19 -12.21 -20.79
CA TRP A 47 -9.27 -10.83 -21.28
C TRP A 47 -8.05 -10.01 -20.86
N MET A 48 -7.62 -10.08 -19.59
CA MET A 48 -6.41 -9.38 -19.12
C MET A 48 -5.13 -9.84 -19.83
N ARG A 49 -5.03 -11.13 -20.19
CA ARG A 49 -3.88 -11.69 -20.93
C ARG A 49 -3.86 -11.34 -22.42
N SER A 50 -5.02 -11.10 -23.03
CA SER A 50 -5.16 -10.86 -24.47
C SER A 50 -5.33 -9.40 -24.86
N THR A 51 -5.53 -8.50 -23.89
CA THR A 51 -5.75 -7.09 -24.18
C THR A 51 -4.42 -6.32 -24.22
N PRO A 52 -4.08 -5.66 -25.35
CA PRO A 52 -2.83 -4.91 -25.45
C PRO A 52 -2.77 -3.77 -24.43
N PRO A 53 -1.57 -3.42 -23.92
CA PRO A 53 -1.38 -2.60 -22.71
C PRO A 53 -1.94 -1.18 -22.77
N HIS A 54 -2.36 -0.69 -23.95
CA HIS A 54 -2.99 0.63 -24.11
C HIS A 54 -4.48 0.66 -23.72
N VAL A 55 -5.12 -0.50 -23.57
CA VAL A 55 -6.55 -0.64 -23.17
C VAL A 55 -6.68 -0.85 -21.65
N LEU A 56 -5.59 -1.26 -20.97
CA LEU A 56 -5.53 -1.35 -19.51
C LEU A 56 -5.43 0.02 -18.81
N LYS A 57 -5.62 1.13 -19.54
CA LYS A 57 -5.74 2.49 -19.00
C LYS A 57 -7.08 2.71 -18.28
N THR A 58 -7.40 1.84 -17.33
CA THR A 58 -8.46 2.15 -16.37
C THR A 58 -7.84 2.97 -15.24
N GLU A 59 -8.59 3.91 -14.69
CA GLU A 59 -8.14 4.79 -13.60
C GLU A 59 -7.48 4.02 -12.45
N ARG A 60 -8.06 2.88 -12.07
CA ARG A 60 -7.51 1.98 -11.03
C ARG A 60 -6.14 1.40 -11.39
N VAL A 61 -5.92 1.01 -12.65
CA VAL A 61 -4.62 0.50 -13.10
C VAL A 61 -3.58 1.61 -13.19
N LEU A 62 -4.00 2.82 -13.59
CA LEU A 62 -3.11 3.99 -13.61
C LEU A 62 -2.71 4.40 -12.19
N GLN A 63 -3.65 4.44 -11.24
CA GLN A 63 -3.38 4.71 -9.82
C GLN A 63 -2.45 3.66 -9.21
N SER A 64 -2.65 2.39 -9.54
CA SER A 64 -1.75 1.31 -9.08
C SER A 64 -0.33 1.45 -9.65
N ARG A 65 -0.20 1.80 -10.93
CA ARG A 65 1.11 2.01 -11.56
C ARG A 65 1.79 3.28 -11.06
N GLU A 66 1.04 4.34 -10.84
CA GLU A 66 1.58 5.58 -10.27
C GLU A 66 2.10 5.34 -8.86
N ALA A 67 1.34 4.61 -8.03
CA ALA A 67 1.78 4.23 -6.71
C ALA A 67 3.04 3.34 -6.75
N GLU A 68 3.08 2.35 -7.65
CA GLU A 68 4.26 1.50 -7.84
C GLU A 68 5.51 2.31 -8.24
N VAL A 69 5.38 3.20 -9.22
CA VAL A 69 6.47 4.09 -9.66
C VAL A 69 6.92 5.01 -8.54
N ARG A 70 5.97 5.59 -7.79
CA ARG A 70 6.26 6.45 -6.64
C ARG A 70 7.08 5.70 -5.59
N THR A 71 6.71 4.46 -5.29
CA THR A 71 7.41 3.62 -4.30
C THR A 71 8.80 3.25 -4.74
N PHE A 72 8.99 2.79 -5.98
CA PHE A 72 10.33 2.52 -6.50
C PHE A 72 11.19 3.78 -6.58
N THR A 73 10.60 4.93 -6.88
CA THR A 73 11.31 6.22 -6.87
C THR A 73 11.77 6.58 -5.46
N ALA A 74 10.90 6.42 -4.46
CA ALA A 74 11.23 6.70 -3.06
C ALA A 74 12.32 5.74 -2.53
N ILE A 75 12.22 4.44 -2.84
CA ILE A 75 13.26 3.46 -2.50
C ILE A 75 14.60 3.83 -3.17
N SER A 76 14.58 4.15 -4.46
CA SER A 76 15.81 4.53 -5.18
C SER A 76 16.42 5.80 -4.61
N ALA A 77 15.61 6.81 -4.30
CA ALA A 77 16.07 8.05 -3.69
C ALA A 77 16.68 7.82 -2.30
N ALA A 78 16.10 6.91 -1.50
CA ALA A 78 16.67 6.51 -0.22
C ALA A 78 18.04 5.82 -0.39
N VAL A 79 18.15 4.88 -1.33
CA VAL A 79 19.42 4.18 -1.60
C VAL A 79 20.50 5.13 -2.12
N VAL A 80 20.15 6.07 -3.02
CA VAL A 80 21.09 7.11 -3.49
C VAL A 80 21.53 7.99 -2.33
N ALA A 81 20.60 8.42 -1.47
CA ALA A 81 20.95 9.19 -0.29
C ALA A 81 21.86 8.39 0.67
N THR A 82 21.70 7.07 0.77
CA THR A 82 22.62 6.21 1.52
C THR A 82 24.04 6.30 0.96
N VAL A 83 24.21 6.22 -0.35
CA VAL A 83 25.52 6.34 -1.00
C VAL A 83 26.14 7.72 -0.76
N GLU A 84 25.34 8.78 -0.83
CA GLU A 84 25.83 10.16 -0.76
C GLU A 84 26.09 10.64 0.68
N LEU A 85 25.32 10.15 1.66
CA LEU A 85 25.25 10.76 2.99
C LEU A 85 25.63 9.82 4.14
N ALA A 86 25.76 8.50 3.92
CA ALA A 86 25.97 7.56 5.04
C ALA A 86 27.28 7.84 5.80
N ASP A 87 28.38 8.10 5.09
CA ASP A 87 29.69 8.35 5.72
C ASP A 87 29.70 9.66 6.52
N ASP A 88 29.12 10.73 5.97
CA ASP A 88 29.01 12.01 6.67
C ASP A 88 28.07 11.89 7.88
N ALA A 89 26.96 11.18 7.72
CA ALA A 89 25.99 10.96 8.79
C ALA A 89 26.58 10.11 9.93
N SER A 90 27.35 9.06 9.61
CA SER A 90 28.03 8.22 10.60
C SER A 90 29.15 8.99 11.32
N ALA A 91 29.82 9.91 10.63
CA ALA A 91 30.80 10.83 11.21
C ALA A 91 30.20 11.93 12.12
N GLY A 92 28.87 11.95 12.29
CA GLY A 92 28.17 12.86 13.20
C GLY A 92 27.66 14.14 12.54
N ASN A 93 27.63 14.24 11.21
CA ASN A 93 26.98 15.34 10.51
C ASN A 93 25.46 15.25 10.69
N THR A 94 24.90 16.16 11.50
CA THR A 94 23.49 16.17 11.85
C THR A 94 22.58 16.43 10.64
N GLN A 95 23.00 17.27 9.69
CA GLN A 95 22.22 17.55 8.48
C GLN A 95 22.17 16.33 7.56
N ALA A 96 23.30 15.63 7.37
CA ALA A 96 23.36 14.40 6.60
C ALA A 96 22.46 13.32 7.25
N HIS A 97 22.55 13.17 8.58
CA HIS A 97 21.70 12.24 9.33
C HIS A 97 20.21 12.55 9.17
N GLN A 98 19.79 13.82 9.35
CA GLN A 98 18.39 14.23 9.21
C GLN A 98 17.86 14.01 7.79
N THR A 99 18.68 14.34 6.79
CA THR A 99 18.31 14.17 5.37
C THR A 99 18.14 12.70 5.05
N LEU A 100 19.09 11.85 5.45
CA LEU A 100 19.06 10.41 5.24
C LEU A 100 17.86 9.77 5.94
N HIS A 101 17.61 10.15 7.20
CA HIS A 101 16.46 9.69 7.97
C HIS A 101 15.13 10.07 7.28
N GLY A 102 14.99 11.31 6.81
CA GLY A 102 13.83 11.76 6.05
C GLY A 102 13.61 10.96 4.76
N LYS A 103 14.67 10.58 4.06
CA LYS A 103 14.55 9.73 2.85
C LYS A 103 14.07 8.32 3.17
N TYR A 104 14.54 7.72 4.27
CA TYR A 104 14.00 6.45 4.73
C TYR A 104 12.54 6.56 5.14
N MET A 105 12.16 7.66 5.79
CA MET A 105 10.77 7.94 6.16
C MET A 105 9.84 8.00 4.96
N ASP A 106 10.23 8.75 3.93
CA ASP A 106 9.46 8.88 2.69
C ASP A 106 9.34 7.53 1.97
N ALA A 107 10.39 6.71 2.01
CA ALA A 107 10.38 5.36 1.43
C ALA A 107 9.40 4.44 2.17
N PHE A 108 9.42 4.41 3.51
CA PHE A 108 8.47 3.59 4.29
C PHE A 108 7.02 4.02 4.08
N ARG A 109 6.76 5.34 4.05
CA ARG A 109 5.43 5.87 3.72
C ARG A 109 4.96 5.42 2.35
N SER A 110 5.81 5.56 1.33
CA SER A 110 5.46 5.16 -0.04
C SER A 110 5.18 3.65 -0.14
N ILE A 111 5.97 2.82 0.56
CA ILE A 111 5.75 1.37 0.62
C ILE A 111 4.39 1.03 1.24
N GLU A 112 4.00 1.69 2.33
CA GLU A 112 2.72 1.41 2.99
C GLU A 112 1.51 1.90 2.20
N GLU A 113 1.66 3.03 1.49
CA GLU A 113 0.66 3.57 0.56
C GLU A 113 0.55 2.75 -0.75
N THR A 114 1.48 1.82 -1.00
CA THR A 114 1.46 1.00 -2.23
C THR A 114 0.28 0.01 -2.18
N PRO A 115 -0.58 -0.01 -3.22
CA PRO A 115 -1.60 -1.03 -3.37
C PRO A 115 -0.96 -2.41 -3.47
N GLY A 116 -1.38 -3.35 -2.62
CA GLY A 116 -0.82 -4.70 -2.63
C GLY A 116 -1.12 -5.46 -1.35
N SER A 117 -0.62 -6.69 -1.30
CA SER A 117 -0.72 -7.50 -0.10
C SER A 117 0.31 -7.06 0.95
N THR A 118 0.09 -7.45 2.20
CA THR A 118 1.09 -7.28 3.27
C THR A 118 2.41 -8.01 2.95
N GLN A 119 2.35 -9.09 2.16
CA GLN A 119 3.57 -9.79 1.72
C GLN A 119 4.38 -8.94 0.73
N ASP A 120 3.73 -8.28 -0.22
CA ASP A 120 4.40 -7.42 -1.20
C ASP A 120 5.09 -6.24 -0.51
N ARG A 121 4.41 -5.62 0.46
CA ARG A 121 5.01 -4.55 1.29
C ARG A 121 6.22 -5.04 2.08
N ARG A 122 6.16 -6.23 2.68
CA ARG A 122 7.31 -6.83 3.37
C ARG A 122 8.49 -7.06 2.42
N GLN A 123 8.23 -7.50 1.19
CA GLN A 123 9.27 -7.66 0.17
C GLN A 123 9.90 -6.32 -0.21
N LEU A 124 9.10 -5.26 -0.38
CA LEU A 124 9.60 -3.91 -0.66
C LEU A 124 10.45 -3.35 0.50
N LYS A 125 10.05 -3.61 1.76
CA LYS A 125 10.86 -3.25 2.93
C LYS A 125 12.19 -4.01 2.98
N SER A 126 12.18 -5.31 2.67
CA SER A 126 13.41 -6.09 2.55
C SER A 126 14.30 -5.54 1.44
N LEU A 127 13.72 -5.24 0.28
CA LEU A 127 14.45 -4.67 -0.86
C LEU A 127 15.15 -3.37 -0.49
N LEU A 128 14.44 -2.42 0.14
CA LEU A 128 15.02 -1.16 0.61
C LEU A 128 16.19 -1.42 1.56
N ARG A 129 16.01 -2.30 2.55
CA ARG A 129 17.03 -2.64 3.53
C ARG A 129 18.27 -3.26 2.88
N ASP A 130 18.06 -4.29 2.05
CA ASP A 130 19.14 -5.04 1.42
C ASP A 130 19.94 -4.16 0.47
N GLN A 131 19.28 -3.31 -0.32
CA GLN A 131 19.94 -2.36 -1.20
C GLN A 131 20.72 -1.29 -0.43
N ALA A 132 20.11 -0.66 0.58
CA ALA A 132 20.79 0.36 1.37
C ALA A 132 22.05 -0.20 2.07
N LEU A 133 21.95 -1.38 2.68
CA LEU A 133 23.09 -2.04 3.34
C LEU A 133 24.19 -2.46 2.36
N ALA A 134 23.83 -2.88 1.14
CA ALA A 134 24.81 -3.27 0.13
C ALA A 134 25.57 -2.08 -0.47
N MET A 135 25.01 -0.88 -0.39
CA MET A 135 25.53 0.33 -1.05
C MET A 135 26.39 1.22 -0.13
N THR A 136 26.68 0.79 1.09
CA THR A 136 27.46 1.55 2.07
C THR A 136 28.50 0.70 2.78
N THR A 137 29.61 1.31 3.18
CA THR A 137 30.57 0.71 4.13
C THR A 137 30.08 0.82 5.58
N GLU A 138 29.19 1.76 5.87
CA GLU A 138 28.64 2.07 7.19
C GLU A 138 27.37 1.25 7.48
N SER A 139 27.41 -0.05 7.18
CA SER A 139 26.25 -0.96 7.22
C SER A 139 25.57 -1.04 8.60
N GLU A 140 26.34 -1.00 9.70
CA GLU A 140 25.78 -1.00 11.06
C GLU A 140 25.00 0.29 11.33
N PHE A 141 25.59 1.44 11.00
CA PHE A 141 24.94 2.74 11.11
C PHE A 141 23.67 2.78 10.25
N VAL A 142 23.76 2.42 8.97
CA VAL A 142 22.60 2.40 8.07
C VAL A 142 21.50 1.46 8.56
N GLY A 143 21.86 0.28 9.09
CA GLY A 143 20.91 -0.65 9.68
C GLY A 143 20.16 -0.06 10.88
N THR A 144 20.85 0.69 11.74
CA THR A 144 20.21 1.41 12.86
C THR A 144 19.36 2.59 12.40
N ALA A 145 19.84 3.38 11.43
CA ALA A 145 19.11 4.51 10.87
C ALA A 145 17.80 4.06 10.18
N LEU A 146 17.83 2.96 9.42
CA LEU A 146 16.64 2.35 8.80
C LEU A 146 15.62 1.93 9.86
N LYS A 147 16.06 1.22 10.91
CA LYS A 147 15.18 0.78 11.98
C LYS A 147 14.56 1.97 12.73
N SER A 148 15.36 2.99 13.02
CA SER A 148 14.89 4.22 13.66
C SER A 148 13.84 4.94 12.81
N ALA A 149 14.07 5.06 11.50
CA ALA A 149 13.09 5.63 10.58
C ALA A 149 11.81 4.79 10.52
N GLU A 150 11.90 3.47 10.45
CA GLU A 150 10.70 2.62 10.45
C GLU A 150 9.87 2.80 11.73
N THR A 151 10.51 2.88 12.90
CA THR A 151 9.81 3.14 14.16
C THR A 151 9.13 4.52 14.16
N ALA A 152 9.86 5.57 13.77
CA ALA A 152 9.30 6.92 13.66
C ALA A 152 8.11 6.97 12.68
N TYR A 153 8.10 6.11 11.66
CA TYR A 153 7.04 6.06 10.65
C TYR A 153 5.76 5.53 11.29
N LEU A 154 5.89 4.40 11.98
CA LEU A 154 4.78 3.72 12.63
C LEU A 154 4.19 4.58 13.75
N GLU A 155 5.03 5.31 14.48
CA GLU A 155 4.58 6.28 15.49
C GLU A 155 3.79 7.42 14.84
N ALA A 156 4.32 8.04 13.78
CA ALA A 156 3.62 9.11 13.07
C ALA A 156 2.30 8.65 12.42
N ASP A 157 2.25 7.42 11.90
CA ASP A 157 1.02 6.83 11.35
C ASP A 157 -0.01 6.54 12.45
N ALA A 158 0.43 6.00 13.59
CA ALA A 158 -0.43 5.80 14.75
C ALA A 158 -1.03 7.12 15.26
N ASP A 159 -0.22 8.17 15.38
CA ASP A 159 -0.67 9.52 15.76
C ASP A 159 -1.67 10.10 14.74
N ALA A 160 -1.40 9.92 13.44
CA ALA A 160 -2.29 10.35 12.36
C ALA A 160 -3.63 9.58 12.35
N ILE A 161 -3.66 8.35 12.84
CA ILE A 161 -4.88 7.57 13.03
C ILE A 161 -5.61 8.05 14.28
N LEU A 162 -4.93 8.18 15.42
CA LEU A 162 -5.52 8.56 16.70
C LEU A 162 -6.10 9.97 16.69
N SER A 163 -5.41 10.93 16.08
CA SER A 163 -5.88 12.32 15.94
C SER A 163 -7.22 12.46 15.20
N ARG A 164 -7.60 11.48 14.36
CA ARG A 164 -8.93 11.47 13.72
C ARG A 164 -10.05 11.18 14.72
N TYR A 165 -9.74 10.45 15.80
CA TYR A 165 -10.71 10.12 16.84
C TYR A 165 -10.90 11.25 17.86
N ASP A 166 -9.94 12.17 18.01
CA ASP A 166 -10.09 13.36 18.86
C ASP A 166 -11.10 14.38 18.30
N THR A 167 -11.44 14.27 17.00
CA THR A 167 -12.42 15.14 16.33
C THR A 167 -13.83 14.56 16.21
N LEU A 168 -14.05 13.33 16.68
CA LEU A 168 -15.39 12.77 16.74
C LEU A 168 -16.09 13.39 17.95
N ASP A 169 -16.90 14.43 17.69
CA ASP A 169 -17.89 14.90 18.67
C ASP A 169 -18.62 13.67 19.20
N ARG A 170 -18.52 13.47 20.50
CA ARG A 170 -19.26 12.41 21.20
C ARG A 170 -20.72 12.72 20.92
N SER A 171 -21.36 11.95 20.05
CA SER A 171 -22.77 12.14 19.76
C SER A 171 -23.53 12.01 21.08
N ASP A 172 -24.08 13.12 21.57
CA ASP A 172 -24.96 13.20 22.75
C ASP A 172 -26.27 12.39 22.58
N ASP A 173 -26.41 11.63 21.48
CA ASP A 173 -27.56 10.80 21.13
C ASP A 173 -27.70 9.48 21.93
N PHE A 174 -26.94 9.31 23.02
CA PHE A 174 -27.04 8.13 23.90
C PHE A 174 -27.57 8.41 25.32
N ASP A 175 -28.20 9.57 25.54
CA ASP A 175 -29.06 9.80 26.71
C ASP A 175 -30.55 9.80 26.30
N MET A 176 -31.13 8.61 26.10
CA MET A 176 -32.58 8.36 26.17
C MET A 176 -32.89 7.07 26.92
#